data_AF-A0A126Z4B4-F1
#
_entry.id   AF-A0A126Z4B4-F1
#
_cell.length_a   1.000
_cell.length_b   1.000
_cell.length_c   1.000
_cell.angle_alpha   90.00
_cell.angle_beta   90.00
_cell.angle_gamma   90.00
#
_symmetry.space_group_name_H-M   'P 1'
#
loop_
_entity.id
_entity.type
_entity.pdbx_description
1 polymer ?
#
loop_
_entity_poly.entity_id
_entity_poly.type
_entity_poly.pdbx_seq_one_letter_code
_entity_poly.pdbx_strand_id
1 'polypeptide(L)'
;MPAERPNHKWIGRFGGLWIGAAGAVLFVYLIVVGAMLLHNGADVTVGLLVGSVTVAVAFVYTMAYRIGPRDTMTMSRLLLAFGLGGLIAVTLGSTFDSLLTKAAPGVGTAPSITVLALAGISEELAKILAVVLVSRKLADKSMRNGLFLGGAVGLGFAALEDLSYAYNFYANPPAELHLSHLGAVLVLVPTRAILTPVLHPLYTALFGAALFSSSRNGRFRITWRVVYAYLGVALAHGLWDGGAGLLQVPAFASFQILLAPLVVFLVYPGVIVGAGLIWIKVARRARWQFQLPVAWWLAPPPFGPPSPPPLAWQAPQQPALDAARAAWETAPRSAALPARQLPAPSPVAAPSAPAPWAQARSPWQASLDAPPPAGAPVDGPPPSETSTDTTPPAEAPVDSTPPQSPVDATPRPGRHV
;
A
#
# COMPACT_ATOMS: atom_id res chain seq x y z
N MET A 1 38.15 14.56 10.65
CA MET A 1 36.81 14.31 10.08
C MET A 1 36.08 15.64 10.04
N PRO A 2 35.75 16.21 8.87
CA PRO A 2 34.91 17.39 8.83
C PRO A 2 33.59 17.05 9.53
N ALA A 3 33.16 17.88 10.47
CA ALA A 3 31.86 17.71 11.13
C ALA A 3 30.78 17.67 10.06
N GLU A 4 30.12 16.51 9.93
CA GLU A 4 29.02 16.30 9.00
C GLU A 4 27.94 17.33 9.34
N ARG A 5 27.79 18.37 8.50
CA ARG A 5 26.76 19.38 8.70
C ARG A 5 25.43 18.63 8.76
N PRO A 6 24.60 18.81 9.81
CA PRO A 6 23.33 18.13 9.86
C PRO A 6 22.54 18.54 8.62
N ASN A 7 22.25 17.58 7.74
CA ASN A 7 21.41 17.81 6.57
C ASN A 7 20.17 18.54 7.04
N HIS A 8 19.99 19.80 6.60
CA HIS A 8 18.88 20.65 7.00
C HIS A 8 17.60 19.87 6.70
N LYS A 9 16.95 19.33 7.74
CA LYS A 9 15.77 18.50 7.55
C LYS A 9 14.61 19.42 7.23
N TRP A 10 13.92 19.11 6.13
CA TRP A 10 13.04 20.01 5.36
C TRP A 10 12.08 20.85 6.20
N ILE A 11 10.90 20.31 6.54
CA ILE A 11 9.83 20.97 7.31
C ILE A 11 9.98 20.61 8.81
N GLY A 12 11.13 20.03 9.19
CA GLY A 12 11.37 19.53 10.54
C GLY A 12 10.58 18.27 10.91
N ARG A 13 10.69 17.87 12.19
CA ARG A 13 10.16 16.60 12.73
C ARG A 13 8.64 16.47 12.70
N PHE A 14 7.94 17.60 12.65
CA PHE A 14 6.48 17.68 12.61
C PHE A 14 5.95 17.96 11.21
N GLY A 15 6.80 17.92 10.17
CA GLY A 15 6.38 18.24 8.81
C GLY A 15 5.21 17.40 8.28
N GLY A 16 5.09 16.13 8.71
CA GLY A 16 3.93 15.31 8.35
C GLY A 16 2.62 15.86 8.90
N LEU A 17 2.61 16.36 10.15
CA LEU A 17 1.44 17.00 10.75
C LEU A 17 1.09 18.30 10.01
N TRP A 18 2.09 19.09 9.63
CA TRP A 18 1.89 20.31 8.85
C TRP A 18 1.31 20.01 7.47
N ILE A 19 1.82 19.00 6.77
CA ILE A 19 1.28 18.55 5.48
C ILE A 19 -0.18 18.10 5.65
N GLY A 20 -0.46 17.30 6.68
CA GLY A 20 -1.82 16.84 6.97
C GLY A 20 -2.78 17.99 7.26
N ALA A 21 -2.39 18.94 8.10
CA ALA A 21 -3.18 20.11 8.44
C ALA A 21 -3.42 21.02 7.22
N ALA A 22 -2.38 21.31 6.44
CA ALA A 22 -2.49 22.13 5.24
C ALA A 22 -3.39 21.46 4.19
N GLY A 23 -3.23 20.15 3.96
CA GLY A 23 -4.07 19.40 3.04
C GLY A 23 -5.53 19.31 3.51
N ALA A 24 -5.78 19.18 4.81
CA ALA A 24 -7.14 19.21 5.37
C ALA A 24 -7.81 20.58 5.19
N VAL A 25 -7.09 21.67 5.44
CA VAL A 25 -7.59 23.04 5.19
C VAL A 25 -7.88 23.22 3.70
N LEU A 26 -6.96 22.79 2.83
CA LEU A 26 -7.15 22.87 1.37
C LEU A 26 -8.36 22.04 0.91
N PHE A 27 -8.54 20.82 1.44
CA PHE A 27 -9.71 19.98 1.16
C PHE A 27 -11.02 20.68 1.53
N VAL A 28 -11.10 21.21 2.76
CA VAL A 28 -12.30 21.93 3.22
C VAL A 28 -12.55 23.16 2.36
N TYR A 29 -11.51 23.92 2.01
CA TYR A 29 -11.64 25.06 1.11
C TYR A 29 -12.19 24.65 -0.26
N LEU A 30 -11.60 23.63 -0.90
CA LEU A 30 -12.02 23.16 -2.23
C LEU A 30 -13.47 22.68 -2.22
N ILE A 31 -13.89 21.90 -1.23
CA ILE A 31 -15.25 21.35 -1.20
C ILE A 31 -16.27 22.40 -0.75
N VAL A 32 -16.01 23.12 0.34
CA VAL A 32 -16.99 24.06 0.90
C VAL A 32 -16.99 25.37 0.12
N VAL A 33 -15.85 26.00 -0.06
CA VAL A 33 -15.78 27.30 -0.75
C VAL A 33 -15.87 27.10 -2.25
N GLY A 34 -14.98 26.29 -2.83
CA GLY A 34 -14.92 26.08 -4.28
C GLY A 34 -16.16 25.42 -4.86
N ALA A 35 -16.47 24.21 -4.41
CA ALA A 35 -17.57 23.44 -4.98
C ALA A 35 -18.96 23.85 -4.47
N MET A 36 -19.16 24.03 -3.16
CA MET A 36 -20.50 24.33 -2.64
C MET A 36 -20.90 25.79 -2.81
N LEU A 37 -20.04 26.75 -2.43
CA LEU A 37 -20.40 28.18 -2.46
C LEU A 37 -20.19 28.83 -3.83
N LEU A 38 -19.13 28.46 -4.55
CA LEU A 38 -18.79 29.04 -5.86
C LEU A 38 -19.25 28.17 -7.04
N HIS A 39 -19.84 27.00 -6.78
CA HIS A 39 -20.33 26.07 -7.80
C HIS A 39 -19.28 25.67 -8.85
N ASN A 40 -18.01 25.59 -8.45
CA ASN A 40 -16.91 25.20 -9.34
C ASN A 40 -16.71 23.68 -9.33
N GLY A 41 -17.12 23.01 -10.41
CA GLY A 41 -16.97 21.56 -10.57
C GLY A 41 -15.51 21.09 -10.57
N ALA A 42 -14.55 21.92 -11.01
CA ALA A 42 -13.14 21.56 -11.00
C ALA A 42 -12.60 21.37 -9.57
N ASP A 43 -13.11 22.15 -8.61
CA ASP A 43 -12.71 22.06 -7.20
C ASP A 43 -13.23 20.78 -6.55
N VAL A 44 -14.30 20.18 -7.07
CA VAL A 44 -14.72 18.82 -6.66
C VAL A 44 -13.62 17.83 -7.00
N THR A 45 -13.21 17.76 -8.27
CA THR A 45 -12.19 16.80 -8.72
C THR A 45 -10.88 16.97 -7.96
N VAL A 46 -10.40 18.20 -7.80
CA VAL A 46 -9.18 18.49 -7.04
C VAL A 46 -9.38 18.16 -5.56
N GLY A 47 -10.54 18.47 -4.99
CA GLY A 47 -10.89 18.17 -3.60
C GLY A 47 -10.89 16.67 -3.30
N LEU A 48 -11.49 15.85 -4.17
CA LEU A 48 -11.46 14.38 -4.04
C LEU A 48 -10.02 13.85 -4.05
N LEU A 49 -9.19 14.34 -4.98
CA LEU A 49 -7.78 13.97 -5.03
C LEU A 49 -7.03 14.38 -3.77
N VAL A 50 -7.10 15.66 -3.39
CA VAL A 50 -6.41 16.21 -2.20
C VAL A 50 -6.82 15.46 -0.95
N GLY A 51 -8.11 15.26 -0.73
CA GLY A 51 -8.63 14.56 0.44
C GLY A 51 -8.12 13.12 0.55
N SER A 52 -8.06 12.41 -0.59
CA SER A 52 -7.65 10.99 -0.64
C SER A 52 -6.15 10.78 -0.46
N VAL A 53 -5.30 11.73 -0.89
CA VAL A 53 -3.84 11.56 -0.83
C VAL A 53 -3.18 12.21 0.38
N THR A 54 -3.82 13.21 1.02
CA THR A 54 -3.19 14.08 2.03
C THR A 54 -2.55 13.29 3.19
N VAL A 55 -3.32 12.40 3.82
CA VAL A 55 -2.81 11.63 4.97
C VAL A 55 -1.71 10.67 4.54
N ALA A 56 -1.88 10.02 3.39
CA ALA A 56 -0.85 9.13 2.86
C ALA A 56 0.49 9.84 2.64
N VAL A 57 0.46 11.03 2.01
CA VAL A 57 1.65 11.86 1.79
C VAL A 57 2.27 12.34 3.11
N ALA A 58 1.46 12.76 4.09
CA ALA A 58 1.93 13.13 5.42
C ALA A 58 2.70 11.99 6.11
N PHE A 59 2.24 10.75 5.97
CA PHE A 59 2.93 9.58 6.49
C PHE A 59 4.19 9.23 5.69
N VAL A 60 4.17 9.32 4.36
CA VAL A 60 5.38 9.14 3.53
C VAL A 60 6.46 10.15 3.92
N TYR A 61 6.11 11.42 4.13
CA TYR A 61 7.05 12.42 4.65
C TYR A 61 7.61 12.00 6.01
N THR A 62 6.73 11.57 6.92
CA THR A 62 7.14 11.13 8.27
C THR A 62 8.09 9.93 8.19
N MET A 63 7.84 8.98 7.30
CA MET A 63 8.75 7.86 7.03
C MET A 63 10.08 8.36 6.45
N ALA A 64 10.05 9.20 5.43
CA ALA A 64 11.25 9.78 4.82
C ALA A 64 12.14 10.49 5.85
N TYR A 65 11.53 11.27 6.75
CA TYR A 65 12.23 11.98 7.82
C TYR A 65 12.96 11.04 8.81
N ARG A 66 12.51 9.78 8.90
CA ARG A 66 13.07 8.72 9.76
C ARG A 66 14.15 7.89 9.07
N ILE A 67 14.43 8.13 7.79
CA ILE A 67 15.58 7.55 7.10
C ILE A 67 16.84 8.24 7.63
N GLY A 68 17.76 7.46 8.18
CA GLY A 68 19.04 7.92 8.71
C GLY A 68 20.21 7.64 7.74
N PRO A 69 21.40 8.21 8.01
CA PRO A 69 22.58 8.02 7.15
C PRO A 69 23.05 6.57 7.01
N ARG A 70 22.68 5.70 7.96
CA ARG A 70 23.02 4.27 7.98
C ARG A 70 21.96 3.39 7.30
N ASP A 71 20.84 3.96 6.87
CA ASP A 71 19.81 3.21 6.17
C ASP A 71 20.18 3.06 4.69
N THR A 72 20.01 1.87 4.13
CA THR A 72 20.15 1.63 2.69
C THR A 72 18.91 2.07 1.90
N MET A 73 17.84 2.44 2.60
CA MET A 73 16.62 2.98 2.04
C MET A 73 16.85 4.44 1.61
N THR A 74 16.43 4.79 0.41
CA THR A 74 16.51 6.16 -0.09
C THR A 74 15.12 6.76 -0.20
N MET A 75 15.03 8.10 -0.15
CA MET A 75 13.77 8.82 -0.38
C MET A 75 13.17 8.47 -1.75
N SER A 76 13.99 8.42 -2.81
CA SER A 76 13.53 8.06 -4.15
C SER A 76 12.91 6.67 -4.21
N ARG A 77 13.47 5.69 -3.50
CA ARG A 77 12.89 4.34 -3.41
C ARG A 77 11.59 4.32 -2.63
N LEU A 78 11.51 5.10 -1.56
CA LEU A 78 10.27 5.25 -0.79
C LEU A 78 9.15 5.85 -1.63
N LEU A 79 9.45 6.92 -2.38
CA LEU A 79 8.51 7.56 -3.30
C LEU A 79 8.12 6.64 -4.45
N LEU A 80 9.05 5.86 -5.01
CA LEU A 80 8.76 4.87 -6.04
C LEU A 80 7.85 3.75 -5.52
N ALA A 81 8.08 3.28 -4.29
CA ALA A 81 7.21 2.32 -3.63
C ALA A 81 5.81 2.88 -3.38
N PHE A 82 5.71 4.14 -2.93
CA PHE A 82 4.44 4.83 -2.75
C PHE A 82 3.69 5.01 -4.08
N GLY A 83 4.29 5.68 -5.07
CA GLY A 83 3.63 5.97 -6.34
C GLY A 83 3.46 4.74 -7.22
N LEU A 84 4.55 4.24 -7.78
CA LEU A 84 4.51 3.12 -8.73
C LEU A 84 4.09 1.81 -8.06
N GLY A 85 4.60 1.54 -6.85
CA GLY A 85 4.22 0.34 -6.11
C GLY A 85 2.75 0.35 -5.70
N GLY A 86 2.23 1.48 -5.21
CA GLY A 86 0.81 1.66 -4.91
C GLY A 86 -0.07 1.48 -6.15
N LEU A 87 0.31 2.08 -7.28
CA LEU A 87 -0.41 1.95 -8.54
C LEU A 87 -0.48 0.51 -9.05
N ILE A 88 0.64 -0.21 -9.01
CA ILE A 88 0.69 -1.63 -9.39
C ILE A 88 -0.19 -2.45 -8.45
N ALA A 89 -0.10 -2.19 -7.14
CA ALA A 89 -0.87 -2.92 -6.14
C ALA A 89 -2.38 -2.73 -6.32
N VAL A 90 -2.87 -1.50 -6.50
CA VAL A 90 -4.31 -1.25 -6.67
C VAL A 90 -4.83 -1.83 -7.98
N THR A 91 -4.02 -1.79 -9.04
CA THR A 91 -4.39 -2.36 -10.35
C THR A 91 -4.48 -3.89 -10.28
N LEU A 92 -3.51 -4.54 -9.63
CA LEU A 92 -3.52 -5.98 -9.43
C LEU A 92 -4.65 -6.41 -8.49
N GLY A 93 -4.86 -5.69 -7.38
CA GLY A 93 -5.92 -5.97 -6.42
C GLY A 93 -7.30 -5.93 -7.07
N SER A 94 -7.63 -4.81 -7.71
CA SER A 94 -8.92 -4.66 -8.41
C SER A 94 -9.12 -5.69 -9.52
N THR A 95 -8.04 -6.09 -10.22
CA THR A 95 -8.08 -7.17 -11.21
C THR A 95 -8.39 -8.50 -10.54
N PHE A 96 -7.72 -8.85 -9.45
CA PHE A 96 -7.96 -10.10 -8.72
C PHE A 96 -9.39 -10.18 -8.17
N ASP A 97 -9.90 -9.08 -7.60
CA ASP A 97 -11.26 -9.03 -7.07
C ASP A 97 -12.31 -9.14 -8.18
N SER A 98 -12.06 -8.50 -9.31
CA SER A 98 -12.90 -8.62 -10.50
C SER A 98 -12.95 -10.04 -11.04
N LEU A 99 -11.80 -10.74 -11.07
CA LEU A 99 -11.72 -12.13 -11.49
C LEU A 99 -12.43 -13.06 -10.50
N LEU A 100 -12.26 -12.82 -9.20
CA LEU A 100 -12.93 -13.58 -8.15
C LEU A 100 -14.45 -13.40 -8.20
N THR A 101 -14.91 -12.17 -8.43
CA THR A 101 -16.34 -11.86 -8.60
C THR A 101 -16.92 -12.62 -9.78
N LYS A 102 -16.23 -12.64 -10.93
CA LYS A 102 -16.65 -13.40 -12.12
C LYS A 102 -16.64 -14.93 -11.89
N ALA A 103 -15.73 -15.41 -11.06
CA ALA A 103 -15.61 -16.84 -10.75
C ALA A 103 -16.62 -17.33 -9.71
N ALA A 104 -17.20 -16.43 -8.91
CA ALA A 104 -18.19 -16.77 -7.87
C ALA A 104 -19.59 -17.01 -8.51
N PRO A 105 -20.14 -18.24 -8.47
CA PRO A 105 -21.44 -18.52 -9.06
C PRO A 105 -22.59 -17.80 -8.33
N GLY A 106 -23.55 -17.24 -9.09
CA GLY A 106 -24.83 -16.78 -8.54
C GLY A 106 -24.81 -15.42 -7.83
N VAL A 107 -23.73 -14.66 -7.93
CA VAL A 107 -23.63 -13.29 -7.38
C VAL A 107 -23.91 -12.31 -8.53
N GLY A 108 -24.83 -11.36 -8.32
CA GLY A 108 -25.07 -10.27 -9.28
C GLY A 108 -23.86 -9.34 -9.46
N THR A 109 -24.08 -8.16 -10.04
CA THR A 109 -23.01 -7.16 -10.28
C THR A 109 -22.43 -6.52 -9.01
N ALA A 110 -23.03 -6.75 -7.83
CA ALA A 110 -22.51 -6.28 -6.55
C ALA A 110 -21.51 -7.28 -5.95
N PRO A 111 -20.39 -6.83 -5.34
CA PRO A 111 -19.45 -7.74 -4.68
C PRO A 111 -20.17 -8.49 -3.56
N SER A 112 -20.17 -9.82 -3.64
CA SER A 112 -20.71 -10.63 -2.55
C SER A 112 -19.91 -10.41 -1.27
N ILE A 113 -20.55 -10.66 -0.12
CA ILE A 113 -19.85 -10.77 1.16
C ILE A 113 -18.64 -11.71 1.09
N THR A 114 -18.71 -12.75 0.24
CA THR A 114 -17.60 -13.67 -0.03
C THR A 114 -16.42 -12.97 -0.69
N VAL A 115 -16.67 -12.15 -1.72
CA VAL A 115 -15.61 -11.37 -2.39
C VAL A 115 -14.99 -10.38 -1.41
N LEU A 116 -15.80 -9.66 -0.62
CA LEU A 116 -15.31 -8.71 0.39
C LEU A 116 -14.49 -9.40 1.50
N ALA A 117 -14.91 -10.58 1.96
CA ALA A 117 -14.13 -11.36 2.92
C ALA A 117 -12.81 -11.88 2.32
N LEU A 118 -12.79 -12.18 1.02
CA LEU A 118 -11.62 -12.66 0.29
C LEU A 118 -10.71 -11.52 -0.22
N ALA A 119 -11.16 -10.27 -0.19
CA ALA A 119 -10.37 -9.09 -0.57
C ALA A 119 -9.05 -9.03 0.20
N GLY A 120 -9.06 -9.41 1.48
CA GLY A 120 -7.84 -9.50 2.27
C GLY A 120 -6.79 -10.47 1.70
N ILE A 121 -7.21 -11.57 1.05
CA ILE A 121 -6.31 -12.52 0.40
C ILE A 121 -5.78 -11.93 -0.91
N SER A 122 -6.68 -11.52 -1.80
CA SER A 122 -6.33 -11.01 -3.14
C SER A 122 -5.48 -9.75 -3.06
N GLU A 123 -5.90 -8.77 -2.26
CA GLU A 123 -5.24 -7.49 -2.23
C GLU A 123 -3.91 -7.51 -1.47
N GLU A 124 -3.79 -8.21 -0.35
CA GLU A 124 -2.49 -8.31 0.34
C GLU A 124 -1.47 -9.09 -0.51
N LEU A 125 -1.94 -10.03 -1.34
CA LEU A 125 -1.11 -10.66 -2.37
C LEU A 125 -0.68 -9.64 -3.43
N ALA A 126 -1.60 -8.84 -3.97
CA ALA A 126 -1.28 -7.78 -4.94
C ALA A 126 -0.25 -6.78 -4.39
N LYS A 127 -0.43 -6.33 -3.15
CA LYS A 127 0.48 -5.40 -2.46
C LYS A 127 1.87 -6.01 -2.26
N ILE A 128 1.98 -7.27 -1.82
CA ILE A 128 3.31 -7.88 -1.64
C ILE A 128 4.01 -8.13 -2.98
N LEU A 129 3.28 -8.45 -4.05
CA LEU A 129 3.86 -8.57 -5.40
C LEU A 129 4.44 -7.23 -5.87
N ALA A 130 3.73 -6.13 -5.63
CA ALA A 130 4.24 -4.79 -5.89
C ALA A 130 5.50 -4.49 -5.07
N VAL A 131 5.51 -4.80 -3.76
CA VAL A 131 6.70 -4.68 -2.89
C VAL A 131 7.89 -5.46 -3.44
N VAL A 132 7.68 -6.71 -3.87
CA VAL A 132 8.73 -7.56 -4.46
C VAL A 132 9.26 -6.92 -5.74
N LEU A 133 8.39 -6.39 -6.60
CA LEU A 133 8.76 -5.77 -7.88
C LEU A 133 9.58 -4.49 -7.68
N VAL A 134 9.14 -3.57 -6.81
CA VAL A 134 9.87 -2.31 -6.55
C VAL A 134 11.18 -2.54 -5.77
N SER A 135 11.33 -3.69 -5.10
CA SER A 135 12.53 -4.05 -4.35
C SER A 135 13.52 -4.96 -5.08
N ARG A 136 13.28 -5.30 -6.35
CA ARG A 136 14.14 -6.26 -7.10
C ARG A 136 15.62 -5.89 -7.11
N LYS A 137 15.94 -4.60 -7.19
CA LYS A 137 17.31 -4.07 -7.21
C LYS A 137 17.83 -3.65 -5.83
N LEU A 138 17.11 -3.97 -4.76
CA LEU A 138 17.54 -3.63 -3.40
C LEU A 138 18.41 -4.75 -2.84
N ALA A 139 19.68 -4.43 -2.58
CA ALA A 139 20.67 -5.38 -2.06
C ALA A 139 20.39 -5.76 -0.59
N ASP A 140 20.11 -4.76 0.27
CA ASP A 140 19.74 -5.00 1.67
C ASP A 140 18.25 -5.28 1.81
N LYS A 141 17.91 -6.55 2.06
CA LYS A 141 16.55 -7.00 2.34
C LYS A 141 16.30 -7.16 3.84
N SER A 142 16.73 -6.19 4.64
CA SER A 142 16.48 -6.14 6.07
C SER A 142 15.00 -5.97 6.42
N MET A 143 14.61 -6.44 7.61
CA MET A 143 13.24 -6.30 8.13
C MET A 143 12.76 -4.84 8.16
N ARG A 144 13.66 -3.90 8.46
CA ARG A 144 13.39 -2.45 8.45
C ARG A 144 13.06 -1.95 7.05
N ASN A 145 13.81 -2.36 6.03
CA ASN A 145 13.50 -1.99 4.64
C ASN A 145 12.15 -2.59 4.21
N GLY A 146 11.81 -3.78 4.68
CA GLY A 146 10.50 -4.39 4.48
C GLY A 146 9.36 -3.56 5.09
N LEU A 147 9.53 -3.04 6.31
CA LEU A 147 8.57 -2.12 6.95
C LEU A 147 8.37 -0.85 6.12
N PHE A 148 9.47 -0.25 5.64
CA PHE A 148 9.41 1.01 4.89
C PHE A 148 8.79 0.82 3.50
N LEU A 149 9.22 -0.20 2.75
CA LEU A 149 8.68 -0.45 1.42
C LEU A 149 7.24 -0.96 1.48
N GLY A 150 6.94 -1.88 2.40
CA GLY A 150 5.58 -2.37 2.60
C GLY A 150 4.63 -1.25 3.01
N GLY A 151 5.04 -0.42 3.98
CA GLY A 151 4.25 0.73 4.40
C GLY A 151 4.03 1.75 3.29
N ALA A 152 5.05 2.05 2.48
CA ALA A 152 4.92 2.98 1.37
C ALA A 152 3.98 2.45 0.27
N VAL A 153 4.11 1.18 -0.13
CA VAL A 153 3.17 0.54 -1.08
C VAL A 153 1.75 0.57 -0.53
N GLY A 154 1.55 0.21 0.74
CA GLY A 154 0.23 0.24 1.37
C GLY A 154 -0.37 1.65 1.47
N LEU A 155 0.44 2.69 1.71
CA LEU A 155 0.00 4.10 1.66
C LEU A 155 -0.42 4.52 0.25
N GLY A 156 0.35 4.09 -0.77
CA GLY A 156 0.02 4.39 -2.16
C GLY A 156 -1.25 3.68 -2.63
N PHE A 157 -1.39 2.41 -2.26
CA PHE A 157 -2.62 1.65 -2.47
C PHE A 157 -3.82 2.35 -1.83
N ALA A 158 -3.72 2.67 -0.53
CA ALA A 158 -4.81 3.30 0.20
C ALA A 158 -5.21 4.64 -0.41
N ALA A 159 -4.25 5.48 -0.82
CA ALA A 159 -4.54 6.77 -1.43
C ALA A 159 -5.33 6.67 -2.75
N LEU A 160 -5.01 5.67 -3.59
CA LEU A 160 -5.69 5.45 -4.88
C LEU A 160 -7.05 4.78 -4.69
N GLU A 161 -7.15 3.88 -3.73
CA GLU A 161 -8.41 3.25 -3.34
C GLU A 161 -9.37 4.28 -2.71
N ASP A 162 -8.88 5.10 -1.78
CA ASP A 162 -9.62 6.20 -1.15
C ASP A 162 -10.20 7.16 -2.19
N LEU A 163 -9.43 7.47 -3.25
CA LEU A 163 -9.90 8.29 -4.37
C LEU A 163 -11.07 7.65 -5.11
N SER A 164 -10.98 6.34 -5.35
CA SER A 164 -12.05 5.58 -6.00
C SER A 164 -13.32 5.55 -5.15
N TYR A 165 -13.19 5.34 -3.82
CA TYR A 165 -14.31 5.44 -2.88
C TYR A 165 -14.91 6.85 -2.84
N ALA A 166 -14.06 7.88 -2.78
CA ALA A 166 -14.48 9.27 -2.73
C ALA A 166 -15.28 9.65 -3.99
N TYR A 167 -14.81 9.24 -5.16
CA TYR A 167 -15.53 9.41 -6.42
C TYR A 167 -16.85 8.65 -6.45
N ASN A 168 -16.87 7.39 -6.02
CA ASN A 168 -18.09 6.59 -6.02
C ASN A 168 -19.16 7.14 -5.06
N PHE A 169 -18.79 7.61 -3.87
CA PHE A 169 -19.71 8.27 -2.94
C PHE A 169 -20.18 9.63 -3.45
N TYR A 170 -19.32 10.37 -4.15
CA TYR A 170 -19.72 11.62 -4.80
C TYR A 170 -20.74 11.34 -5.91
N ALA A 171 -20.47 10.38 -6.79
CA ALA A 171 -21.31 10.08 -7.94
C ALA A 171 -22.62 9.41 -7.55
N ASN A 172 -22.57 8.49 -6.58
CA ASN A 172 -23.69 7.68 -6.12
C ASN A 172 -23.76 7.69 -4.59
N PRO A 173 -24.24 8.80 -3.97
CA PRO A 173 -24.43 8.86 -2.53
C PRO A 173 -25.38 7.76 -2.04
N PRO A 174 -25.08 7.09 -0.91
CA PRO A 174 -26.01 6.13 -0.32
C PRO A 174 -27.36 6.80 0.00
N ALA A 175 -28.44 6.26 -0.54
CA ALA A 175 -29.78 6.85 -0.42
C ALA A 175 -30.23 6.93 1.04
N GLU A 176 -29.83 5.95 1.86
CA GLU A 176 -30.21 5.81 3.26
C GLU A 176 -29.65 6.93 4.16
N LEU A 177 -28.57 7.58 3.72
CA LEU A 177 -27.95 8.67 4.48
C LEU A 177 -28.59 10.04 4.18
N HIS A 178 -29.46 10.13 3.16
CA HIS A 178 -30.08 11.37 2.71
C HIS A 178 -29.09 12.54 2.52
N LEU A 179 -27.87 12.25 2.07
CA LEU A 179 -26.81 13.24 1.84
C LEU A 179 -26.83 13.75 0.41
N SER A 180 -26.49 15.03 0.22
CA SER A 180 -26.12 15.54 -1.09
C SER A 180 -24.80 14.91 -1.57
N HIS A 181 -24.51 14.99 -2.87
CA HIS A 181 -23.25 14.52 -3.46
C HIS A 181 -22.01 15.05 -2.71
N LEU A 182 -21.98 16.37 -2.45
CA LEU A 182 -20.88 17.00 -1.71
C LEU A 182 -20.94 16.71 -0.21
N GLY A 183 -22.13 16.52 0.36
CA GLY A 183 -22.30 16.07 1.75
C GLY A 183 -21.72 14.67 1.98
N ALA A 184 -21.94 13.74 1.04
CA ALA A 184 -21.38 12.40 1.08
C ALA A 184 -19.85 12.42 1.07
N VAL A 185 -19.24 13.29 0.27
CA VAL A 185 -17.78 13.51 0.23
C VAL A 185 -17.25 14.03 1.56
N LEU A 186 -17.92 15.02 2.17
CA LEU A 186 -17.52 15.59 3.46
C LEU A 186 -17.60 14.59 4.62
N VAL A 187 -18.41 13.54 4.50
CA VAL A 187 -18.47 12.46 5.49
C VAL A 187 -17.43 11.38 5.20
N LEU A 188 -17.40 10.86 3.98
CA LEU A 188 -16.57 9.70 3.62
C LEU A 188 -15.08 10.03 3.67
N VAL A 189 -14.65 11.11 3.02
CA VAL A 189 -13.23 11.40 2.82
C VAL A 189 -12.49 11.57 4.15
N PRO A 190 -12.99 12.38 5.11
CA PRO A 190 -12.34 12.48 6.42
C PRO A 190 -12.36 11.16 7.21
N THR A 191 -13.46 10.39 7.11
CA THR A 191 -13.58 9.09 7.78
C THR A 191 -12.50 8.14 7.31
N ARG A 192 -12.31 8.01 5.99
CA ARG A 192 -11.26 7.16 5.42
C ARG A 192 -9.88 7.69 5.75
N ALA A 193 -9.65 9.00 5.63
CA ALA A 193 -8.37 9.64 5.95
C ALA A 193 -7.90 9.38 7.39
N ILE A 194 -8.81 9.34 8.38
CA ILE A 194 -8.49 9.01 9.77
C ILE A 194 -8.05 7.55 9.91
N LEU A 195 -8.64 6.65 9.12
CA LEU A 195 -8.40 5.21 9.16
C LEU A 195 -7.20 4.77 8.31
N THR A 196 -6.83 5.53 7.28
CA THR A 196 -5.71 5.23 6.37
C THR A 196 -4.44 4.76 7.10
N PRO A 197 -3.96 5.39 8.18
CA PRO A 197 -2.69 5.00 8.79
C PRO A 197 -2.68 3.65 9.51
N VAL A 198 -3.86 3.15 9.91
CA VAL A 198 -3.99 1.96 10.77
C VAL A 198 -4.43 0.71 10.02
N LEU A 199 -4.81 0.84 8.74
CA LEU A 199 -5.28 -0.26 7.89
C LEU A 199 -4.21 -0.69 6.87
N HIS A 200 -4.45 -0.55 5.57
CA HIS A 200 -3.58 -1.11 4.50
C HIS A 200 -2.07 -0.87 4.70
N PRO A 201 -1.59 0.34 5.03
CA PRO A 201 -0.16 0.58 5.26
C PRO A 201 0.44 -0.33 6.33
N LEU A 202 -0.31 -0.58 7.40
CA LEU A 202 0.13 -1.37 8.54
C LEU A 202 0.26 -2.85 8.17
N TYR A 203 -0.76 -3.38 7.51
CA TYR A 203 -0.81 -4.76 7.03
C TYR A 203 0.34 -5.06 6.07
N THR A 204 0.48 -4.22 5.04
CA THR A 204 1.53 -4.41 4.04
C THR A 204 2.93 -4.17 4.62
N ALA A 205 3.10 -3.25 5.57
CA ALA A 205 4.37 -3.09 6.29
C ALA A 205 4.74 -4.34 7.09
N LEU A 206 3.79 -4.93 7.82
CA LEU A 206 4.00 -6.16 8.58
C LEU A 206 4.37 -7.33 7.68
N PHE A 207 3.65 -7.50 6.58
CA PHE A 207 3.93 -8.56 5.63
C PHE A 207 5.29 -8.36 4.91
N GLY A 208 5.57 -7.13 4.47
CA GLY A 208 6.86 -6.74 3.92
C GLY A 208 8.02 -7.00 4.89
N ALA A 209 7.84 -6.68 6.18
CA ALA A 209 8.83 -6.97 7.22
C ALA A 209 9.11 -8.47 7.35
N ALA A 210 8.06 -9.29 7.38
CA ALA A 210 8.19 -10.75 7.47
C ALA A 210 8.91 -11.34 6.26
N LEU A 211 8.53 -10.93 5.04
CA LEU A 211 9.16 -11.37 3.80
C LEU A 211 10.63 -10.97 3.73
N PHE A 212 10.94 -9.72 4.05
CA PHE A 212 12.31 -9.21 4.02
C PHE A 212 13.18 -9.90 5.06
N SER A 213 12.69 -10.04 6.30
CA SER A 213 13.40 -10.75 7.37
C SER A 213 13.72 -12.22 7.06
N SER A 214 13.00 -12.82 6.11
CA SER A 214 13.22 -14.19 5.66
C SER A 214 14.20 -14.30 4.48
N SER A 215 14.67 -13.17 3.95
CA SER A 215 15.59 -13.14 2.80
C SER A 215 16.97 -13.68 3.18
N ARG A 216 17.61 -14.39 2.24
CA ARG A 216 18.98 -14.89 2.37
C ARG A 216 19.73 -14.67 1.07
N ASN A 217 20.96 -14.15 1.15
CA ASN A 217 21.80 -13.88 -0.02
C ASN A 217 21.09 -13.02 -1.09
N GLY A 218 20.33 -12.00 -0.65
CA GLY A 218 19.57 -11.12 -1.53
C GLY A 218 18.32 -11.74 -2.18
N ARG A 219 17.98 -13.01 -1.88
CA ARG A 219 16.80 -13.70 -2.43
C ARG A 219 15.72 -13.86 -1.37
N PHE A 220 14.46 -13.65 -1.77
CA PHE A 220 13.31 -13.88 -0.90
C PHE A 220 13.11 -15.38 -0.65
N ARG A 221 12.65 -15.74 0.55
CA ARG A 221 12.31 -17.11 0.90
C ARG A 221 10.93 -17.13 1.53
N ILE A 222 10.08 -18.03 1.05
CA ILE A 222 8.79 -18.29 1.66
C ILE A 222 9.00 -19.26 2.81
N THR A 223 9.04 -18.72 4.02
CA THR A 223 9.11 -19.51 5.27
C THR A 223 7.73 -19.56 5.90
N TRP A 224 7.53 -20.46 6.87
CA TRP A 224 6.28 -20.48 7.65
C TRP A 224 5.95 -19.12 8.30
N ARG A 225 6.96 -18.32 8.67
CA ARG A 225 6.75 -16.95 9.17
C ARG A 225 6.12 -16.02 8.13
N VAL A 226 6.52 -16.17 6.86
CA VAL A 226 5.95 -15.39 5.74
C VAL A 226 4.51 -15.83 5.48
N VAL A 227 4.25 -17.14 5.52
CA VAL A 227 2.89 -17.68 5.36
C VAL A 227 1.97 -17.21 6.48
N TYR A 228 2.39 -17.31 7.75
CA TYR A 228 1.59 -16.81 8.87
C TYR A 228 1.39 -15.30 8.85
N ALA A 229 2.40 -14.54 8.41
CA ALA A 229 2.25 -13.10 8.23
C ALA A 229 1.20 -12.80 7.17
N TYR A 230 1.26 -13.46 6.02
CA TYR A 230 0.28 -13.33 4.94
C TYR A 230 -1.14 -13.67 5.42
N LEU A 231 -1.33 -14.85 6.00
CA LEU A 231 -2.64 -15.29 6.48
C LEU A 231 -3.18 -14.36 7.57
N GLY A 232 -2.31 -13.87 8.47
CA GLY A 232 -2.70 -12.94 9.52
C GLY A 232 -3.16 -11.58 8.98
N VAL A 233 -2.43 -11.00 8.03
CA VAL A 233 -2.82 -9.72 7.42
C VAL A 233 -4.03 -9.87 6.51
N ALA A 234 -4.13 -10.98 5.77
CA ALA A 234 -5.27 -11.29 4.93
C ALA A 234 -6.55 -11.50 5.75
N LEU A 235 -6.45 -12.17 6.90
CA LEU A 235 -7.57 -12.32 7.83
C LEU A 235 -7.97 -10.97 8.43
N ALA A 236 -7.01 -10.18 8.91
CA ALA A 236 -7.31 -8.86 9.48
C ALA A 236 -8.01 -7.94 8.47
N HIS A 237 -7.56 -7.97 7.23
CA HIS A 237 -8.16 -7.21 6.14
C HIS A 237 -9.54 -7.78 5.75
N GLY A 238 -9.65 -9.09 5.53
CA GLY A 238 -10.94 -9.72 5.20
C GLY A 238 -12.00 -9.55 6.30
N LEU A 239 -11.60 -9.48 7.58
CA LEU A 239 -12.51 -9.15 8.68
C LEU A 239 -13.01 -7.69 8.63
N TRP A 240 -12.17 -6.77 8.15
CA TRP A 240 -12.54 -5.38 7.97
C TRP A 240 -13.58 -5.24 6.85
N ASP A 241 -13.26 -5.72 5.65
CA ASP A 241 -14.12 -5.61 4.46
C ASP A 241 -15.35 -6.51 4.57
N GLY A 242 -15.18 -7.76 5.00
CA GLY A 242 -16.28 -8.68 5.23
C GLY A 242 -17.23 -8.19 6.33
N GLY A 243 -16.70 -7.49 7.34
CA GLY A 243 -17.52 -6.82 8.36
C GLY A 243 -18.40 -5.74 7.76
N ALA A 244 -17.85 -4.87 6.90
CA ALA A 244 -18.62 -3.84 6.19
C ALA A 244 -19.66 -4.48 5.26
N GLY A 245 -19.28 -5.50 4.50
CA GLY A 245 -20.16 -6.23 3.60
C GLY A 245 -21.32 -6.91 4.34
N LEU A 246 -21.06 -7.49 5.51
CA LEU A 246 -22.09 -8.14 6.34
C LEU A 246 -23.21 -7.18 6.73
N LEU A 247 -22.87 -5.92 7.03
CA LEU A 247 -23.84 -4.88 7.38
C LEU A 247 -24.71 -4.43 6.19
N GLN A 248 -24.31 -4.77 4.96
CA GLN A 248 -25.01 -4.39 3.73
C GLN A 248 -25.85 -5.52 3.13
N VAL A 249 -25.84 -6.73 3.70
CA VAL A 249 -26.62 -7.86 3.18
C VAL A 249 -28.11 -7.71 3.57
N PRO A 250 -29.05 -7.62 2.61
CA PRO A 250 -30.47 -7.43 2.90
C PRO A 250 -31.08 -8.56 3.75
N ALA A 251 -30.63 -9.80 3.54
CA ALA A 251 -31.08 -10.97 4.32
C ALA A 251 -30.80 -10.84 5.83
N PHE A 252 -29.87 -9.96 6.22
CA PHE A 252 -29.53 -9.71 7.63
C PHE A 252 -30.12 -8.42 8.19
N ALA A 253 -31.00 -7.72 7.46
CA ALA A 253 -31.60 -6.45 7.88
C ALA A 253 -32.23 -6.52 9.28
N SER A 254 -33.00 -7.58 9.58
CA SER A 254 -33.64 -7.78 10.88
C SER A 254 -32.66 -8.01 12.04
N PHE A 255 -31.41 -8.38 11.74
CA PHE A 255 -30.37 -8.66 12.74
C PHE A 255 -29.38 -7.50 12.91
N GLN A 256 -29.53 -6.39 12.18
CA GLN A 256 -28.57 -5.29 12.20
C GLN A 256 -28.40 -4.67 13.59
N ILE A 257 -29.44 -4.66 14.43
CA ILE A 257 -29.34 -4.17 15.82
C ILE A 257 -28.35 -4.97 16.67
N LEU A 258 -28.07 -6.22 16.30
CA LEU A 258 -27.06 -7.08 16.94
C LEU A 258 -25.74 -7.09 16.17
N LEU A 259 -25.80 -7.15 14.84
CA LEU A 259 -24.62 -7.26 13.97
C LEU A 259 -23.81 -5.97 13.92
N ALA A 260 -24.45 -4.81 13.80
CA ALA A 260 -23.75 -3.53 13.69
C ALA A 260 -22.91 -3.24 14.95
N PRO A 261 -23.43 -3.38 16.19
CA PRO A 261 -22.60 -3.21 17.38
C PRO A 261 -21.44 -4.22 17.46
N LEU A 262 -21.67 -5.47 17.06
CA LEU A 262 -20.61 -6.49 17.02
C LEU A 262 -19.48 -6.09 16.07
N VAL A 263 -19.82 -5.67 14.85
CA VAL A 263 -18.81 -5.26 13.86
C VAL A 263 -18.09 -3.99 14.33
N VAL A 264 -18.84 -2.96 14.74
CA VAL A 264 -18.31 -1.63 15.05
C VAL A 264 -17.52 -1.60 16.36
N PHE A 265 -17.98 -2.30 17.40
CA PHE A 265 -17.37 -2.22 18.74
C PHE A 265 -16.45 -3.40 19.07
N LEU A 266 -16.55 -4.53 18.35
CA LEU A 266 -15.67 -5.68 18.57
C LEU A 266 -14.72 -5.94 17.40
N VAL A 267 -15.24 -6.10 16.18
CA VAL A 267 -14.42 -6.52 15.04
C VAL A 267 -13.44 -5.42 14.63
N TYR A 268 -13.91 -4.20 14.36
CA TYR A 268 -13.04 -3.10 13.91
C TYR A 268 -11.99 -2.71 14.96
N PRO A 269 -12.33 -2.50 16.25
CA PRO A 269 -11.33 -2.18 17.26
C PRO A 269 -10.38 -3.35 17.50
N GLY A 270 -10.87 -4.60 17.46
CA GLY A 270 -10.05 -5.80 17.59
C GLY A 270 -9.00 -5.91 16.50
N VAL A 271 -9.38 -5.66 15.24
CA VAL A 271 -8.47 -5.64 14.09
C VAL A 271 -7.42 -4.53 14.23
N ILE A 272 -7.86 -3.29 14.53
CA ILE A 272 -6.97 -2.13 14.69
C ILE A 272 -5.96 -2.36 15.83
N VAL A 273 -6.45 -2.75 17.02
CA VAL A 273 -5.61 -2.95 18.20
C VAL A 273 -4.67 -4.15 17.99
N GLY A 274 -5.18 -5.26 17.46
CA GLY A 274 -4.39 -6.46 17.19
C GLY A 274 -3.22 -6.17 16.22
N ALA A 275 -3.52 -5.55 15.09
CA ALA A 275 -2.50 -5.18 14.11
C ALA A 275 -1.51 -4.14 14.68
N GLY A 276 -2.00 -3.16 15.44
CA GLY A 276 -1.18 -2.15 16.11
C GLY A 276 -0.20 -2.76 17.12
N LEU A 277 -0.65 -3.68 17.96
CA LEU A 277 0.21 -4.38 18.93
C LEU A 277 1.29 -5.22 18.25
N ILE A 278 0.93 -5.95 17.19
CA ILE A 278 1.88 -6.73 16.39
C ILE A 278 2.90 -5.79 15.74
N TRP A 279 2.46 -4.66 15.18
CA TRP A 279 3.36 -3.67 14.61
C TRP A 279 4.30 -3.07 15.65
N ILE A 280 3.84 -2.73 16.85
CA ILE A 280 4.71 -2.24 17.92
C ILE A 280 5.80 -3.28 18.23
N LYS A 281 5.43 -4.57 18.32
CA LYS A 281 6.38 -5.67 18.56
C LYS A 281 7.40 -5.81 17.43
N VAL A 282 6.95 -5.81 16.18
CA VAL A 282 7.81 -5.93 14.99
C VAL A 282 8.71 -4.71 14.83
N ALA A 283 8.16 -3.50 14.97
CA ALA A 283 8.90 -2.25 14.90
C ALA A 283 9.96 -2.15 16.01
N ARG A 284 9.65 -2.57 17.24
CA ARG A 284 10.65 -2.68 18.31
C ARG A 284 11.79 -3.60 17.87
N ARG A 285 11.49 -4.82 17.41
CA ARG A 285 12.49 -5.79 16.94
C ARG A 285 13.34 -5.24 15.77
N ALA A 286 12.72 -4.53 14.82
CA ALA A 286 13.41 -3.89 13.70
C ALA A 286 14.39 -2.83 14.18
N ARG A 287 14.04 -2.06 15.22
CA ARG A 287 14.93 -1.05 15.80
C ARG A 287 16.13 -1.67 16.52
N TRP A 288 15.96 -2.79 17.24
CA TRP A 288 17.06 -3.49 17.90
C TRP A 288 18.11 -4.03 16.92
N GLN A 289 17.68 -4.45 15.72
CA GLN A 289 18.59 -4.90 14.66
C GLN A 289 19.49 -3.78 14.10
N PHE A 290 19.13 -2.51 14.32
CA PHE A 290 19.85 -1.35 13.79
C PHE A 290 20.55 -0.49 14.87
N GLN A 291 20.64 -0.95 16.13
CA GLN A 291 21.31 -0.25 17.25
C GLN A 291 20.98 1.25 17.35
N LEU A 292 19.72 1.65 17.14
CA LEU A 292 19.31 3.05 17.36
C LEU A 292 18.98 3.24 18.86
N PRO A 293 19.68 4.12 19.60
CA PRO A 293 19.42 4.31 21.03
C PRO A 293 17.98 4.78 21.27
N VAL A 294 17.37 4.22 22.31
CA VAL A 294 15.93 4.22 22.61
C VAL A 294 15.33 5.62 22.90
N ALA A 295 16.14 6.68 22.98
CA ALA A 295 15.70 7.95 23.56
C ALA A 295 15.81 9.19 22.66
N TRP A 296 15.98 9.12 21.34
CA TRP A 296 16.17 10.37 20.57
C TRP A 296 14.93 11.28 20.46
N TRP A 297 13.73 10.77 20.77
CA TRP A 297 12.50 11.58 20.89
C TRP A 297 12.21 12.07 22.33
N LEU A 298 12.97 11.62 23.33
CA LEU A 298 12.83 12.02 24.74
C LEU A 298 14.10 12.67 25.33
N ALA A 299 15.26 12.57 24.67
CA ALA A 299 16.49 13.19 25.12
C ALA A 299 16.63 14.62 24.55
N PRO A 300 16.98 15.64 25.37
CA PRO A 300 17.45 16.92 24.84
C PRO A 300 18.70 16.69 23.96
N PRO A 301 18.96 17.57 22.97
CA PRO A 301 20.08 17.40 22.05
C PRO A 301 21.41 17.31 22.82
N PRO A 302 22.40 16.54 22.33
CA PRO A 302 23.70 16.45 22.97
C PRO A 302 24.46 17.76 22.74
N PHE A 303 24.17 18.78 23.54
CA PHE A 303 25.16 19.79 23.90
C PHE A 303 25.81 19.34 25.21
N GLY A 304 26.49 18.20 25.14
CA GLY A 304 27.54 17.83 26.09
C GLY A 304 28.87 17.91 25.35
N PRO A 305 29.99 18.21 26.04
CA PRO A 305 31.30 18.24 25.40
C PRO A 305 31.52 16.92 24.65
N PRO A 306 32.15 16.95 23.47
CA PRO A 306 32.28 15.78 22.62
C PRO A 306 32.83 14.62 23.43
N SER A 307 32.20 13.45 23.33
CA SER A 307 32.78 12.21 23.84
C SER A 307 34.19 12.10 23.27
N PRO A 308 35.22 11.81 24.09
CA PRO A 308 36.56 11.65 23.58
C PRO A 308 36.54 10.59 22.48
N PRO A 309 37.27 10.80 21.37
CA PRO A 309 37.30 9.82 20.28
C PRO A 309 37.69 8.46 20.85
N PRO A 310 37.13 7.33 20.33
CA PRO A 310 37.67 6.02 20.67
C PRO A 310 39.17 6.08 20.40
N LEU A 311 39.97 5.72 21.41
CA LEU A 311 41.44 5.79 21.42
C LEU A 311 41.94 5.57 20.00
N ALA A 312 42.38 6.66 19.35
CA ALA A 312 42.98 6.58 18.04
C ALA A 312 44.06 5.51 18.14
N TRP A 313 44.08 4.57 17.19
CA TRP A 313 45.18 3.63 17.09
C TRP A 313 46.46 4.47 17.04
N GLN A 314 47.18 4.53 18.15
CA GLN A 314 48.47 5.19 18.21
C GLN A 314 49.38 4.24 17.45
N ALA A 315 49.90 4.71 16.31
CA ALA A 315 50.98 4.02 15.66
C ALA A 315 52.07 3.76 16.73
N PRO A 316 52.62 2.53 16.82
CA PRO A 316 53.64 2.25 17.81
C PRO A 316 54.75 3.30 17.66
N GLN A 317 55.10 3.96 18.77
CA GLN A 317 56.15 4.97 18.76
C GLN A 317 57.44 4.35 18.20
N GLN A 318 58.22 5.10 17.42
CA GLN A 318 59.46 4.62 16.78
C GLN A 318 60.36 3.79 17.70
N PRO A 319 60.57 4.14 18.99
CA PRO A 319 61.37 3.32 19.90
C PRO A 319 60.84 1.89 20.10
N ALA A 320 59.51 1.70 20.06
CA ALA A 320 58.89 0.38 20.18
C ALA A 320 59.02 -0.43 18.88
N LEU A 321 59.01 0.23 17.71
CA LEU A 321 59.29 -0.40 16.42
C LEU A 321 60.76 -0.79 16.31
N ASP A 322 61.67 0.05 16.80
CA ASP A 322 63.10 -0.20 16.81
C ASP A 322 63.48 -1.31 17.79
N ALA A 323 62.83 -1.36 18.96
CA ALA A 323 62.97 -2.47 19.90
C ALA A 323 62.43 -3.80 19.34
N ALA A 324 61.27 -3.77 18.66
CA ALA A 324 60.72 -4.95 18.00
C ALA A 324 61.59 -5.44 16.84
N ARG A 325 62.20 -4.51 16.08
CA ARG A 325 63.14 -4.82 15.00
C ARG A 325 64.45 -5.39 15.54
N ALA A 326 65.02 -4.80 16.59
CA ALA A 326 66.20 -5.32 17.26
C ALA A 326 65.94 -6.72 17.83
N ALA A 327 64.79 -6.94 18.48
CA ALA A 327 64.39 -8.25 18.98
C ALA A 327 64.25 -9.29 17.85
N TRP A 328 63.71 -8.89 16.69
CA TRP A 328 63.62 -9.73 15.50
C TRP A 328 64.98 -10.07 14.89
N GLU A 329 65.92 -9.12 14.89
CA GLU A 329 67.28 -9.29 14.36
C GLU A 329 68.17 -10.13 15.28
N THR A 330 67.96 -10.06 16.59
CA THR A 330 68.68 -10.86 17.59
C THR A 330 68.06 -12.23 17.86
N ALA A 331 66.89 -12.52 17.29
CA ALA A 331 66.23 -13.81 17.50
C ALA A 331 67.03 -14.94 16.81
N PRO A 332 67.41 -16.02 17.51
CA PRO A 332 68.14 -17.12 16.91
C PRO A 332 67.30 -17.76 15.79
N ARG A 333 67.81 -17.71 14.55
CA ARG A 333 67.13 -18.27 13.35
C ARG A 333 66.99 -19.79 13.33
N SER A 334 67.35 -20.48 14.42
CA SER A 334 67.31 -21.95 14.53
C SER A 334 66.07 -22.51 15.22
N ALA A 335 65.10 -21.69 15.63
CA ALA A 335 63.81 -22.22 16.09
C ALA A 335 62.89 -22.46 14.88
N ALA A 336 63.07 -23.61 14.22
CA ALA A 336 62.05 -24.14 13.32
C ALA A 336 60.73 -24.25 14.10
N LEU A 337 59.75 -23.43 13.71
CA LEU A 337 58.37 -23.60 14.17
C LEU A 337 57.97 -25.06 13.89
N PRO A 338 57.41 -25.80 14.87
CA PRO A 338 56.88 -27.12 14.56
C PRO A 338 55.84 -26.94 13.46
N ALA A 339 56.03 -27.63 12.34
CA ALA A 339 55.11 -27.63 11.23
C ALA A 339 53.74 -28.06 11.78
N ARG A 340 52.86 -27.07 11.99
CA ARG A 340 51.46 -27.32 12.31
C ARG A 340 50.92 -27.98 11.05
N GLN A 341 50.78 -29.30 11.07
CA GLN A 341 50.12 -30.06 10.02
C GLN A 341 48.73 -29.45 9.82
N LEU A 342 48.59 -28.65 8.78
CA LEU A 342 47.29 -28.30 8.25
C LEU A 342 46.69 -29.62 7.77
N PRO A 343 45.48 -30.00 8.21
CA PRO A 343 44.82 -31.18 7.67
C PRO A 343 44.74 -31.03 6.15
N ALA A 344 45.21 -32.05 5.43
CA ALA A 344 45.12 -32.09 3.99
C ALA A 344 43.64 -31.87 3.58
N PRO A 345 43.35 -31.06 2.56
CA PRO A 345 42.01 -30.95 2.03
C PRO A 345 41.56 -32.35 1.61
N SER A 346 40.45 -32.84 2.17
CA SER A 346 39.80 -34.05 1.68
C SER A 346 39.58 -33.90 0.17
N PRO A 347 39.83 -34.92 -0.65
CA PRO A 347 39.55 -34.83 -2.07
C PRO A 347 38.05 -34.59 -2.22
N VAL A 348 37.69 -33.38 -2.64
CA VAL A 348 36.35 -33.08 -3.13
C VAL A 348 36.18 -33.94 -4.37
N ALA A 349 35.29 -34.92 -4.29
CA ALA A 349 34.87 -35.69 -5.45
C ALA A 349 34.49 -34.71 -6.56
N ALA A 350 35.13 -34.85 -7.72
CA ALA A 350 34.74 -34.13 -8.92
C ALA A 350 33.23 -34.34 -9.14
N PRO A 351 32.45 -33.29 -9.46
CA PRO A 351 31.08 -33.49 -9.87
C PRO A 351 31.10 -34.41 -11.10
N SER A 352 30.46 -35.56 -10.97
CA SER A 352 30.20 -36.48 -12.07
C SER A 352 29.54 -35.73 -13.21
N ALA A 353 30.00 -35.98 -14.43
CA ALA A 353 29.36 -35.49 -15.64
C ALA A 353 27.85 -35.83 -15.62
N PRO A 354 26.97 -34.91 -16.05
CA PRO A 354 25.55 -35.21 -16.11
C PRO A 354 25.32 -36.29 -17.17
N ALA A 355 24.79 -37.44 -16.76
CA ALA A 355 24.27 -38.44 -17.70
C ALA A 355 23.03 -37.87 -18.42
N PRO A 356 22.87 -38.15 -19.73
CA PRO A 356 21.88 -37.51 -20.58
C PRO A 356 20.51 -38.13 -20.36
N TRP A 357 19.67 -37.47 -19.57
CA TRP A 357 18.24 -37.73 -19.58
C TRP A 357 17.56 -36.76 -20.54
N ALA A 358 16.83 -37.39 -21.45
CA ALA A 358 16.00 -36.89 -22.53
C ALA A 358 15.37 -35.50 -22.33
N GLN A 359 15.47 -34.72 -23.41
CA GLN A 359 14.67 -33.55 -23.72
C GLN A 359 13.17 -33.84 -23.55
N ALA A 360 12.59 -33.47 -22.41
CA ALA A 360 11.14 -33.30 -22.29
C ALA A 360 10.80 -31.86 -22.68
N ARG A 361 10.21 -31.69 -23.87
CA ARG A 361 9.66 -30.40 -24.33
C ARG A 361 8.59 -29.93 -23.35
N SER A 362 8.53 -28.62 -23.10
CA SER A 362 7.45 -28.03 -22.29
C SER A 362 6.11 -28.07 -23.05
N PRO A 363 4.95 -28.19 -22.36
CA PRO A 363 3.62 -28.18 -23.00
C PRO A 363 3.33 -26.93 -23.84
N TRP A 364 4.05 -25.83 -23.60
CA TRP A 364 3.96 -24.60 -24.37
C TRP A 364 4.70 -24.64 -25.72
N GLN A 365 5.65 -25.56 -25.91
CA GLN A 365 6.39 -25.71 -27.17
C GLN A 365 5.73 -26.70 -28.14
N ALA A 366 4.79 -27.52 -27.69
CA ALA A 366 4.05 -28.46 -28.54
C ALA A 366 2.92 -27.80 -29.35
N SER A 367 2.53 -26.56 -29.02
CA SER A 367 1.45 -25.84 -29.72
C SER A 367 1.91 -25.00 -30.91
N LEU A 368 3.22 -24.92 -31.18
CA LEU A 368 3.78 -24.13 -32.28
C LEU A 368 4.06 -24.97 -33.55
N ASP A 369 4.05 -26.30 -33.43
CA ASP A 369 4.35 -27.23 -34.54
C ASP A 369 3.11 -27.98 -35.06
N ALA A 370 1.89 -27.62 -34.61
CA ALA A 370 0.67 -28.28 -35.09
C ALA A 370 0.26 -27.74 -36.48
N PRO A 371 0.09 -28.60 -37.51
CA PRO A 371 -0.45 -28.15 -38.79
C PRO A 371 -1.92 -27.69 -38.62
N PRO A 372 -2.36 -26.67 -39.36
CA PRO A 372 -3.74 -26.20 -39.28
C PRO A 372 -4.72 -27.30 -39.72
N PRO A 373 -5.90 -27.41 -39.08
CA PRO A 373 -6.92 -28.34 -39.53
C PRO A 373 -7.39 -27.98 -40.94
N ALA A 374 -7.50 -29.00 -41.79
CA ALA A 374 -7.88 -28.89 -43.19
C ALA A 374 -9.39 -28.73 -43.38
N GLY A 375 -9.76 -27.75 -44.22
CA GLY A 375 -11.06 -27.57 -44.88
C GLY A 375 -12.06 -26.69 -44.12
N ALA A 376 -12.76 -25.70 -44.69
CA ALA A 376 -12.86 -25.06 -46.01
C ALA A 376 -13.86 -23.87 -45.84
N PRO A 377 -14.21 -23.07 -46.86
CA PRO A 377 -13.43 -22.38 -47.88
C PRO A 377 -13.46 -20.84 -47.70
N VAL A 378 -12.53 -20.15 -48.38
CA VAL A 378 -12.50 -18.70 -48.58
C VAL A 378 -13.39 -18.36 -49.79
N ASP A 379 -14.23 -17.33 -49.71
CA ASP A 379 -14.39 -16.29 -50.76
C ASP A 379 -15.46 -15.24 -50.40
N GLY A 380 -15.06 -13.96 -50.44
CA GLY A 380 -15.95 -12.78 -50.38
C GLY A 380 -15.16 -11.48 -50.12
N PRO A 381 -15.27 -10.45 -50.99
CA PRO A 381 -14.45 -9.23 -50.88
C PRO A 381 -14.94 -8.32 -49.74
N PRO A 382 -14.08 -7.42 -49.22
CA PRO A 382 -14.44 -6.60 -48.06
C PRO A 382 -15.41 -5.47 -48.46
N PRO A 383 -16.43 -5.15 -47.64
CA PRO A 383 -17.19 -3.94 -47.85
C PRO A 383 -16.42 -2.72 -47.34
N SER A 384 -16.43 -1.70 -48.19
CA SER A 384 -15.89 -0.36 -48.06
C SER A 384 -16.46 0.44 -46.89
N GLU A 385 -15.60 1.30 -46.35
CA GLU A 385 -15.93 2.43 -45.47
C GLU A 385 -17.16 3.20 -45.95
N THR A 386 -18.12 3.43 -45.06
CA THR A 386 -19.07 4.52 -45.18
C THR A 386 -19.27 5.19 -43.83
N SER A 387 -18.90 6.46 -43.82
CA SER A 387 -19.19 7.48 -42.82
C SER A 387 -20.68 7.52 -42.47
N THR A 388 -21.01 7.49 -41.18
CA THR A 388 -22.30 7.99 -40.68
C THR A 388 -22.07 9.21 -39.79
N ASP A 389 -22.20 10.33 -40.47
CA ASP A 389 -22.52 11.65 -39.95
C ASP A 389 -23.77 11.56 -39.05
N THR A 390 -23.69 12.09 -37.82
CA THR A 390 -24.84 12.23 -36.92
C THR A 390 -24.97 13.69 -36.52
N THR A 391 -25.71 14.43 -37.34
CA THR A 391 -26.28 15.74 -36.99
C THR A 391 -27.54 15.53 -36.15
N PRO A 392 -27.76 16.31 -35.07
CA PRO A 392 -28.98 16.22 -34.25
C PRO A 392 -30.11 17.06 -34.86
N PRO A 393 -31.39 16.64 -34.77
CA PRO A 393 -32.49 17.50 -35.17
C PRO A 393 -32.90 18.46 -34.03
N ALA A 394 -33.19 19.69 -34.45
CA ALA A 394 -33.60 20.83 -33.64
C ALA A 394 -35.08 20.78 -33.21
N GLU A 395 -35.36 21.55 -32.16
CA GLU A 395 -36.66 21.83 -31.54
C GLU A 395 -37.70 22.48 -32.47
N ALA A 396 -38.97 22.16 -32.25
CA ALA A 396 -40.11 23.07 -32.47
C ALA A 396 -41.29 22.71 -31.54
N PRO A 397 -42.14 23.67 -31.13
CA PRO A 397 -42.90 23.64 -29.88
C PRO A 397 -44.32 23.08 -30.04
N VAL A 398 -44.87 22.49 -28.97
CA VAL A 398 -46.30 22.16 -28.88
C VAL A 398 -46.90 22.84 -27.65
N ASP A 399 -47.70 23.85 -27.94
CA ASP A 399 -48.65 24.52 -27.05
C ASP A 399 -49.99 23.77 -27.13
N SER A 400 -50.54 23.35 -25.99
CA SER A 400 -51.99 23.10 -25.82
C SER A 400 -52.32 22.80 -24.35
N THR A 401 -52.84 23.83 -23.71
CA THR A 401 -53.68 23.89 -22.49
C THR A 401 -54.52 22.64 -22.15
N PRO A 402 -54.63 22.27 -20.85
CA PRO A 402 -55.65 21.34 -20.36
C PRO A 402 -57.00 22.05 -20.07
N PRO A 403 -58.15 21.38 -20.22
CA PRO A 403 -59.45 21.99 -19.99
C PRO A 403 -59.78 22.13 -18.49
N GLN A 404 -60.19 23.34 -18.11
CA GLN A 404 -60.75 23.69 -16.81
C GLN A 404 -62.21 23.21 -16.72
N SER A 405 -62.58 22.70 -15.53
CA SER A 405 -63.95 22.40 -15.13
C SER A 405 -64.76 23.70 -14.89
N PRO A 406 -66.05 23.76 -15.24
CA PRO A 406 -66.82 25.00 -15.10
C PRO A 406 -67.34 25.19 -13.67
N VAL A 407 -67.02 26.34 -13.10
CA VAL A 407 -67.71 26.95 -11.94
C VAL A 407 -68.68 27.98 -12.51
N ASP A 408 -69.98 27.73 -12.36
CA ASP A 408 -71.01 28.76 -12.48
C ASP A 408 -71.38 29.27 -11.09
N ALA A 409 -71.51 30.60 -11.00
CA ALA A 409 -71.86 31.33 -9.80
C ALA A 409 -73.22 32.04 -9.94
N THR A 410 -73.79 32.34 -8.76
CA THR A 410 -74.85 33.34 -8.43
C THR A 410 -76.26 32.77 -8.08
N PRO A 411 -77.09 33.47 -7.27
CA PRO A 411 -76.85 33.84 -5.86
C PRO A 411 -78.07 33.60 -4.89
N ARG A 412 -77.79 33.47 -3.56
CA ARG A 412 -78.55 33.80 -2.30
C ARG A 412 -80.12 33.95 -2.26
N PRO A 413 -80.81 34.01 -1.08
CA PRO A 413 -80.59 33.43 0.28
C PRO A 413 -81.89 32.90 0.97
N GLY A 414 -81.80 32.29 2.17
CA GLY A 414 -82.92 32.14 3.12
C GLY A 414 -82.94 30.78 3.84
N ARG A 415 -82.59 30.68 5.12
CA ARG A 415 -83.40 30.87 6.35
C ARG A 415 -83.87 29.51 6.92
N HIS A 416 -83.51 29.31 8.21
CA HIS A 416 -84.14 28.49 9.25
C HIS A 416 -85.30 27.55 8.86
N VAL A 417 -85.20 26.28 9.22
CA VAL A 417 -85.71 25.64 10.45
C VAL A 417 -85.12 24.22 10.54
#